data_AF-A0A1H1ACI7-F1
#
_entry.id   AF-A0A1H1ACI7-F1
#
_cell.length_a   1.000
_cell.length_b   1.000
_cell.length_c   1.000
_cell.angle_alpha   90.00
_cell.angle_beta   90.00
_cell.angle_gamma   90.00
#
_symmetry.space_group_name_H-M   'P 1'
#
loop_
_entity.id
_entity.type
_entity.pdbx_description
1 polymer ?
#
loop_
_entity_poly.entity_id
_entity_poly.type
_entity_poly.pdbx_seq_one_letter_code
_entity_poly.pdbx_strand_id
1 'polypeptide(L)'
;MHVDVIDRERGLFRCEHGEFTEFPDAPAPGPLPPVASFSRWSPPGNRLQYDGIEYVVVDHEGRSWTYELEPAISRVPAETIPAFYEQAEMFDVGLLLPDGPIR
;
A
#
# COMPACT_ATOMS: atom_id res chain seq x y z
N MET A 1 8.40 6.05 -4.42
CA MET A 1 8.88 6.54 -3.11
C MET A 1 9.75 5.52 -2.39
N HIS A 2 10.45 5.95 -1.33
CA HIS A 2 11.13 5.04 -0.40
C HIS A 2 10.30 4.87 0.87
N VAL A 3 10.34 3.65 1.42
CA VAL A 3 9.59 3.28 2.61
C VAL A 3 10.52 2.63 3.61
N ASP A 4 10.49 3.06 4.86
CA ASP A 4 11.24 2.41 5.95
C ASP A 4 10.42 1.26 6.51
N VAL A 5 11.07 0.11 6.73
CA VAL A 5 10.46 -1.03 7.42
C VAL A 5 10.64 -0.85 8.92
N ILE A 6 9.53 -0.66 9.64
CA ILE A 6 9.55 -0.46 11.09
C ILE A 6 9.44 -1.81 11.81
N ASP A 7 8.50 -2.65 11.38
CA ASP A 7 8.32 -4.02 11.88
C ASP A 7 7.85 -4.91 10.72
N ARG A 8 8.76 -5.78 10.24
CA ARG A 8 8.48 -6.65 9.09
C ARG A 8 7.45 -7.73 9.42
N GLU A 9 7.47 -8.29 10.63
CA GLU A 9 6.57 -9.38 11.00
C GLU A 9 5.12 -8.89 11.08
N ARG A 10 4.93 -7.61 11.42
CA ARG A 10 3.61 -6.98 11.48
C ARG A 10 3.23 -6.23 10.21
N GLY A 11 4.10 -6.20 9.20
CA GLY A 11 3.90 -5.41 7.99
C GLY A 11 3.71 -3.92 8.29
N LEU A 12 4.49 -3.36 9.24
CA LEU A 12 4.44 -1.96 9.63
C LEU A 12 5.55 -1.17 8.94
N PHE A 13 5.13 -0.09 8.27
CA PHE A 13 5.98 0.71 7.40
C PHE A 13 5.84 2.20 7.71
N ARG A 14 6.81 3.01 7.26
CA ARG A 14 6.75 4.47 7.34
C ARG A 14 7.24 5.13 6.06
N CYS A 15 6.53 6.15 5.59
CA CYS A 15 6.97 7.03 4.52
C CYS A 15 6.60 8.50 4.82
N GLU A 16 6.66 9.39 3.82
CA GLU A 16 6.28 10.79 3.96
C GLU A 16 4.79 11.01 4.31
N HIS A 17 3.94 10.03 4.02
CA HIS A 17 2.51 10.04 4.38
C HIS A 17 2.22 9.49 5.79
N GLY A 18 3.25 9.11 6.55
CA GLY A 18 3.13 8.61 7.91
C GLY A 18 3.38 7.11 8.04
N GLU A 19 2.90 6.53 9.15
CA GLU A 19 2.95 5.10 9.41
C GLU A 19 1.72 4.39 8.85
N PHE A 20 1.93 3.23 8.25
CA PHE A 20 0.87 2.45 7.64
C PHE A 20 1.22 0.96 7.64
N THR A 21 0.23 0.13 7.35
CA THR A 21 0.39 -1.32 7.24
C THR A 21 0.01 -1.80 5.85
N GLU A 22 0.24 -3.09 5.60
CA GLU A 22 -0.41 -3.78 4.50
C GLU A 22 -1.93 -3.62 4.55
N PHE A 23 -2.54 -3.43 3.37
CA PHE A 23 -3.99 -3.40 3.26
C PHE A 23 -4.53 -4.78 3.64
N PRO A 24 -5.47 -4.87 4.60
CA PRO A 24 -5.94 -6.17 5.08
C PRO A 24 -6.75 -6.91 4.02
N ASP A 25 -6.58 -8.24 3.94
CA ASP A 25 -7.41 -9.11 3.09
C ASP A 25 -8.90 -9.00 3.44
N ALA A 26 -9.19 -8.81 4.73
CA ALA A 26 -10.54 -8.63 5.27
C ALA A 26 -10.58 -7.40 6.19
N PRO A 27 -10.83 -6.20 5.64
CA PRO A 27 -10.92 -4.98 6.44
C PRO A 27 -12.06 -5.06 7.46
N ALA A 28 -11.80 -4.55 8.67
CA ALA A 28 -12.82 -4.42 9.71
C ALA A 28 -13.92 -3.43 9.28
N PRO A 29 -15.16 -3.57 9.77
CA PRO A 29 -16.25 -2.62 9.49
C PRO A 29 -15.85 -1.17 9.81
N GLY A 30 -16.24 -0.23 8.94
CA GLY A 30 -15.96 1.19 9.11
C GLY A 30 -15.05 1.79 8.04
N PRO A 31 -14.42 2.95 8.32
CA PRO A 31 -13.57 3.61 7.34
C PRO A 31 -12.28 2.80 7.09
N LEU A 32 -11.91 2.67 5.82
CA LEU A 32 -10.63 2.08 5.42
C LEU A 32 -9.45 2.99 5.80
N PRO A 33 -8.23 2.43 5.97
CA PRO A 33 -7.07 3.22 6.32
C PRO A 33 -6.73 4.25 5.22
N PRO A 34 -6.36 5.49 5.57
CA PRO A 34 -6.05 6.52 4.58
C PRO A 34 -4.77 6.24 3.78
N VAL A 35 -3.87 5.43 4.33
CA VAL A 35 -2.62 4.99 3.71
C VAL A 35 -2.43 3.50 3.98
N ALA A 36 -2.08 2.71 2.96
CA ALA A 36 -1.76 1.30 3.10
C ALA A 36 -0.82 0.82 1.99
N SER A 37 -0.08 -0.27 2.20
CA SER A 37 0.62 -0.95 1.09
C SER A 37 -0.30 -1.91 0.35
N PHE A 38 -0.10 -1.97 -0.96
CA PHE A 38 -0.79 -2.87 -1.88
C PHE A 38 0.24 -3.72 -2.63
N SER A 39 -0.03 -5.02 -2.71
CA SER A 39 0.77 -5.92 -3.55
C SER A 39 0.68 -5.49 -5.01
N ARG A 40 1.85 -5.34 -5.66
CA ARG A 40 1.92 -5.00 -7.09
C ARG A 40 1.36 -6.12 -7.98
N TRP A 41 1.44 -7.35 -7.51
CA TRP A 41 1.10 -8.55 -8.30
C TRP A 41 -0.33 -9.02 -8.07
N SER A 42 -0.88 -8.79 -6.87
CA SER A 42 -2.19 -9.29 -6.48
C SER A 42 -2.85 -8.36 -5.45
N PRO A 43 -3.28 -7.15 -5.85
CA PRO A 43 -3.99 -6.26 -4.93
C PRO A 43 -5.39 -6.84 -4.60
N PRO A 44 -5.94 -6.55 -3.40
CA PRO A 44 -7.27 -7.01 -2.96
C PRO A 44 -8.45 -6.36 -3.72
N GLY A 45 -8.19 -5.54 -4.73
CA GLY A 45 -9.19 -4.81 -5.49
C GLY A 45 -8.86 -4.72 -6.98
N ASN A 46 -9.67 -3.99 -7.73
CA ASN A 46 -9.46 -3.80 -9.17
C ASN A 46 -8.39 -2.74 -9.40
N ARG A 47 -7.26 -3.14 -9.97
CA ARG A 47 -6.20 -2.22 -10.41
C ARG A 47 -6.62 -1.57 -11.73
N LEU A 48 -6.53 -0.25 -11.79
CA LEU A 48 -6.89 0.58 -12.95
C LEU A 48 -5.73 1.53 -13.26
N GLN A 49 -5.64 1.97 -14.51
CA GLN A 49 -4.71 3.03 -14.89
C GLN A 49 -5.49 4.11 -15.64
N TYR A 50 -5.33 5.36 -15.22
CA TYR A 50 -5.96 6.53 -15.85
C TYR A 50 -4.97 7.69 -15.87
N ASP A 51 -4.80 8.32 -17.03
CA ASP A 51 -3.85 9.42 -17.25
C ASP A 51 -2.42 9.15 -16.74
N GLY A 52 -1.97 7.90 -16.86
CA GLY A 52 -0.65 7.47 -16.39
C GLY A 52 -0.54 7.20 -14.89
N ILE A 53 -1.60 7.48 -14.11
CA ILE A 53 -1.68 7.21 -12.67
C ILE A 53 -2.36 5.86 -12.46
N GLU A 54 -1.82 5.06 -11.55
CA GLU A 54 -2.41 3.77 -11.18
C GLU A 54 -3.30 3.90 -9.95
N TYR A 55 -4.39 3.15 -9.92
CA TYR A 55 -5.36 3.15 -8.85
C TYR A 55 -5.74 1.73 -8.46
N VAL A 56 -6.19 1.54 -7.22
CA VAL A 56 -6.91 0.33 -6.79
C VAL A 56 -8.27 0.73 -6.26
N VAL A 57 -9.31 0.06 -6.76
CA VAL A 57 -10.69 0.20 -6.27
C VAL A 57 -11.04 -1.00 -5.41
N VAL A 58 -11.37 -0.74 -4.14
CA VAL A 58 -11.76 -1.76 -3.14
C VAL A 58 -13.22 -1.57 -2.79
N ASP A 59 -14.01 -2.65 -2.90
CA ASP A 59 -15.39 -2.66 -2.43
C ASP A 59 -15.43 -3.08 -0.96
N HIS A 60 -15.97 -2.21 -0.09
CA HIS A 60 -16.12 -2.45 1.33
C HIS A 60 -17.44 -1.84 1.83
N GLU A 61 -18.23 -2.63 2.56
CA GLU A 61 -19.55 -2.24 3.09
C GLU A 61 -20.52 -1.67 2.04
N GLY A 62 -20.50 -2.27 0.83
CA GLY A 62 -21.37 -1.84 -0.27
C GLY A 62 -20.98 -0.48 -0.87
N ARG A 63 -19.77 0.00 -0.58
CA ARG A 63 -19.19 1.21 -1.17
C ARG A 63 -17.86 0.88 -1.82
N SER A 64 -17.54 1.58 -2.90
CA SER A 64 -16.24 1.50 -3.55
C SER A 64 -15.34 2.62 -3.03
N TRP A 65 -14.12 2.26 -2.67
CA TRP A 65 -13.08 3.16 -2.18
C TRP A 65 -11.92 3.13 -3.16
N THR A 66 -11.32 4.29 -3.44
CA THR A 66 -10.26 4.39 -4.44
C THR A 66 -8.98 4.89 -3.81
N TYR A 67 -7.92 4.13 -4.06
CA TYR A 67 -6.56 4.45 -3.68
C TYR A 67 -5.79 4.85 -4.93
N GLU A 68 -5.14 6.00 -4.89
CA GLU A 68 -4.07 6.35 -5.83
C GLU A 68 -2.80 5.61 -5.42
N LEU A 69 -2.14 4.96 -6.37
CA LEU A 69 -0.97 4.12 -6.12
C LEU A 69 0.33 4.85 -6.47
N GLU A 70 1.23 4.87 -5.50
CA GLU A 70 2.60 5.32 -5.68
C GLU A 70 3.58 4.13 -5.55
N PRO A 71 4.35 3.81 -6.60
CA PRO A 71 5.34 2.73 -6.53
C PRO A 71 6.36 2.97 -5.41
N ALA A 72 6.56 1.95 -4.57
CA ALA A 72 7.41 2.04 -3.40
C ALA A 72 8.46 0.92 -3.36
N ILE A 73 9.60 1.24 -2.76
CA ILE A 73 10.67 0.29 -2.51
C ILE A 73 11.07 0.41 -1.04
N SER A 74 11.04 -0.70 -0.32
CA SER A 74 11.48 -0.73 1.06
C SER A 74 12.99 -0.51 1.20
N ARG A 75 13.38 0.31 2.16
CA ARG A 75 14.76 0.47 2.64
C ARG A 75 14.91 -0.35 3.91
N VAL A 76 15.84 -1.28 3.92
CA VAL A 76 16.26 -1.98 5.13
C VAL A 76 17.63 -1.42 5.54
N PRO A 77 17.83 -1.06 6.83
CA PRO A 77 19.14 -0.63 7.30
C PRO A 77 20.17 -1.76 7.13
N ALA A 78 21.31 -1.45 6.50
CA ALA A 78 22.39 -2.38 6.15
C ALA A 78 22.97 -3.18 7.34
N GLU A 79 22.70 -2.75 8.57
CA GLU A 79 23.19 -3.36 9.81
C GLU A 79 22.37 -4.57 10.27
N THR A 80 21.25 -4.88 9.58
CA THR A 80 20.23 -5.78 10.12
C THR A 80 20.31 -7.21 9.56
N ILE A 81 20.85 -7.47 8.35
CA ILE A 81 20.90 -8.82 7.72
C ILE A 81 22.14 -9.02 6.79
N PRO A 82 22.72 -10.23 6.68
CA PRO A 82 23.79 -10.53 5.72
C PRO A 82 23.35 -10.35 4.25
N ALA A 83 24.11 -9.56 3.51
CA ALA A 83 23.83 -8.90 2.23
C ALA A 83 23.43 -9.74 0.99
N PHE A 84 22.98 -11.00 1.11
CA PHE A 84 22.74 -11.88 -0.06
C PHE A 84 21.30 -12.40 -0.23
N TYR A 85 20.37 -12.15 0.70
CA TYR A 85 19.00 -12.70 0.65
C TYR A 85 17.87 -11.67 0.76
N GLU A 86 18.16 -10.37 0.92
CA GLU A 86 17.11 -9.37 1.10
C GLU A 86 16.53 -8.90 -0.23
N GLN A 87 15.35 -9.42 -0.56
CA GLN A 87 14.50 -8.83 -1.58
C GLN A 87 13.97 -7.51 -1.04
N ALA A 88 14.44 -6.39 -1.61
CA ALA A 88 13.70 -5.14 -1.56
C ALA A 88 12.26 -5.43 -1.98
N GLU A 89 11.31 -5.19 -1.07
CA GLU A 89 9.91 -5.43 -1.37
C GLU A 89 9.43 -4.26 -2.23
N MET A 90 9.06 -4.59 -3.46
CA MET A 90 8.42 -3.67 -4.37
C MET A 90 6.92 -3.84 -4.21
N PHE A 91 6.29 -2.85 -3.62
CA PHE A 91 4.85 -2.73 -3.44
C PHE A 91 4.43 -1.32 -3.83
N ASP A 92 3.14 -1.06 -3.87
CA ASP A 92 2.62 0.29 -4.09
C ASP A 92 2.10 0.83 -2.76
N VAL A 93 2.36 2.10 -2.45
CA VAL A 93 1.71 2.81 -1.34
C VAL A 93 0.44 3.43 -1.90
N GLY A 94 -0.71 3.02 -1.36
CA GLY A 94 -2.00 3.56 -1.74
C GLY A 94 -2.41 4.71 -0.83
N LEU A 95 -2.84 5.82 -1.43
CA LEU A 95 -3.42 6.97 -0.75
C LEU A 95 -4.92 7.04 -1.04
N LEU A 96 -5.73 7.00 0.01
CA LEU A 96 -7.19 7.03 -0.13
C LEU A 96 -7.63 8.40 -0.65
N LEU A 97 -8.34 8.41 -1.78
CA LEU A 97 -8.92 9.62 -2.33
C LEU A 97 -10.11 10.10 -1.47
N PRO A 98 -10.23 11.42 -1.22
CA PRO A 98 -11.33 11.97 -0.42
C PRO A 98 -12.68 11.92 -1.14
N ASP A 99 -12.65 11.99 -2.47
CA ASP A 99 -13.81 11.88 -3.34
C ASP A 99 -13.86 10.45 -3.90
N GLY A 100 -15.04 9.84 -3.93
CA GLY A 100 -15.25 8.44 -4.33
C GLY A 100 -14.72 8.07 -5.72
N PRO A 101 -15.02 6.86 -6.23
CA PRO A 101 -14.26 6.27 -7.31
C PRO A 101 -14.14 7.14 -8.56
N ILE A 102 -12.93 7.16 -9.13
CA ILE A 102 -12.67 7.73 -10.45
C ILE A 102 -13.56 6.98 -11.44
N ARG A 103 -14.44 7.71 -12.11
CA ARG A 103 -15.41 7.20 -13.09
C ARG A 103 -14.90 7.35 -14.52
#